data_AF-A0A5A7Y037-F1
#
_entry.id   AF-A0A5A7Y037-F1
#
_cell.length_a   1.000
_cell.length_b   1.000
_cell.length_c   1.000
_cell.angle_alpha   90.00
_cell.angle_beta   90.00
_cell.angle_gamma   90.00
#
_symmetry.space_group_name_H-M   'P 1'
#
loop_
_entity.id
_entity.type
_entity.pdbx_description
1 polymer ?
#
loop_
_entity_poly.entity_id
_entity_poly.type
_entity_poly.pdbx_seq_one_letter_code
_entity_poly.pdbx_strand_id
1 'polypeptide(L)' 'MAELTRNAARDIPLKDTLASVTAAAVELVDGVDCADVLLITDGEFHSAAPTCAVAPAVDQAQRRTVRVPAWTPPVPT' A
#
# COMPACT_ATOMS: atom_id res chain seq x y z
N MET A 1 -10.98 10.39 -9.82
CA MET A 1 -11.35 9.97 -8.44
C MET A 1 -12.78 9.44 -8.35
N ALA A 2 -13.81 10.22 -8.68
CA ALA A 2 -15.21 9.78 -8.51
C ALA A 2 -15.63 8.55 -9.35
N GLU A 3 -15.01 8.32 -10.50
CA GLU A 3 -15.28 7.12 -11.34
C GLU A 3 -14.71 5.83 -10.75
N LEU A 4 -13.52 5.88 -10.15
CA LEU A 4 -12.95 4.75 -9.39
C LEU A 4 -13.83 4.40 -8.18
N THR A 5 -14.36 5.42 -7.49
CA THR A 5 -15.25 5.24 -6.33
C THR A 5 -16.58 4.58 -6.71
N ARG A 6 -17.14 4.89 -7.89
CA ARG A 6 -18.42 4.29 -8.34
C ARG A 6 -18.29 2.83 -8.74
N ASN A 7 -17.15 2.42 -9.33
CA ASN A 7 -16.93 1.01 -9.66
C ASN A 7 -16.64 0.15 -8.43
N ALA A 8 -16.09 0.73 -7.36
CA ALA A 8 -15.85 0.07 -6.08
C ALA A 8 -17.13 -0.23 -5.27
N ALA A 9 -18.30 0.27 -5.69
CA ALA A 9 -19.59 0.09 -5.00
C ALA A 9 -20.33 -1.22 -5.36
N ARG A 10 -19.72 -2.12 -6.14
CA ARG A 10 -20.14 -3.52 -6.28
C ARG A 10 -19.52 -4.32 -5.12
N ASP A 11 -20.10 -5.47 -4.76
CA ASP A 11 -19.49 -6.46 -3.85
C ASP A 11 -18.21 -7.06 -4.50
N ILE A 12 -17.20 -6.21 -4.69
CA ILE A 12 -15.88 -6.58 -5.17
C ILE A 12 -15.09 -6.87 -3.91
N PRO A 13 -14.45 -8.05 -3.79
CA PRO A 13 -13.57 -8.34 -2.68
C PRO A 13 -12.56 -7.21 -2.50
N LEU A 14 -12.37 -6.76 -1.26
CA LEU A 14 -11.44 -5.66 -0.94
C LEU A 14 -10.06 -5.90 -1.56
N LYS A 15 -9.59 -7.15 -1.52
CA LYS A 15 -8.33 -7.57 -2.14
C LYS A 15 -8.25 -7.23 -3.63
N ASP A 16 -9.31 -7.50 -4.37
CA ASP A 16 -9.36 -7.26 -5.82
C ASP A 16 -9.41 -5.76 -6.14
N THR A 17 -10.11 -5.00 -5.30
CA THR A 17 -10.10 -3.52 -5.36
C THR A 17 -8.70 -2.96 -5.12
N LEU A 18 -8.01 -3.40 -4.06
CA LEU A 18 -6.66 -2.92 -3.75
C LEU A 18 -5.63 -3.33 -4.82
N ALA A 19 -5.76 -4.53 -5.38
CA ALA A 19 -4.94 -4.97 -6.51
C ALA A 19 -5.17 -4.10 -7.75
N SER A 20 -6.42 -3.75 -8.06
CA SER A 20 -6.74 -2.87 -9.18
C SER A 20 -6.19 -1.45 -8.98
N VAL A 21 -6.29 -0.92 -7.75
CA VAL A 21 -5.77 0.42 -7.43
C VAL A 21 -4.24 0.48 -7.56
N THR A 22 -3.54 -0.51 -7.04
CA THR A 22 -2.07 -0.55 -7.09
C THR A 22 -1.55 -0.80 -8.50
N ALA A 23 -2.22 -1.63 -9.30
CA ALA A 23 -1.93 -1.78 -10.73
C ALA A 23 -2.12 -0.44 -11.47
N ALA A 24 -3.25 0.24 -11.26
CA ALA A 24 -3.50 1.54 -11.87
C ALA A 24 -2.48 2.61 -11.42
N ALA A 25 -1.99 2.56 -10.19
CA ALA A 25 -0.97 3.48 -9.71
C ALA A 25 0.36 3.33 -10.47
N VAL A 26 0.77 2.11 -10.80
CA VAL A 26 1.94 1.86 -11.65
C VAL A 26 1.72 2.39 -13.07
N GLU A 27 0.51 2.22 -13.63
CA GLU A 27 0.19 2.69 -14.97
C GLU A 27 0.09 4.23 -15.08
N LEU A 28 -0.33 4.90 -14.02
CA LEU A 28 -0.66 6.33 -14.04
C LEU A 28 0.47 7.24 -13.55
N VAL A 29 1.45 6.71 -12.82
CA VAL A 29 2.54 7.51 -12.24
C VAL A 29 3.83 7.25 -13.00
N ASP A 30 4.26 8.23 -13.78
CA ASP A 30 5.49 8.15 -14.57
C ASP A 30 6.71 7.85 -13.69
N GLY A 31 7.51 6.87 -14.13
CA GLY A 31 8.75 6.46 -13.46
C GLY A 31 8.56 5.60 -12.21
N VAL A 32 7.35 5.10 -11.96
CA VAL A 32 7.07 4.14 -10.88
C VAL A 32 7.00 2.73 -11.44
N ASP A 33 7.86 1.84 -10.93
CA ASP A 33 7.88 0.42 -11.31
C ASP A 33 7.01 -0.47 -10.38
N CYS A 34 6.66 0.05 -9.21
CA CYS A 34 6.00 -0.71 -8.15
C CYS A 34 5.04 0.14 -7.33
N ALA A 35 3.92 -0.45 -6.90
CA ALA A 35 3.00 0.11 -5.93
C ALA A 35 2.57 -0.96 -4.92
N ASP A 36 2.21 -0.52 -3.72
CA ASP A 36 1.69 -1.39 -2.66
C ASP A 36 0.80 -0.59 -1.71
N VAL A 37 -0.01 -1.30 -0.93
CA VAL A 37 -0.75 -0.77 0.21
C VAL A 37 -0.13 -1.33 1.48
N LEU A 38 0.55 -0.44 2.22
CA LEU A 38 1.13 -0.76 3.51
C LEU A 38 0.09 -0.65 4.62
N LEU A 39 -0.21 -1.77 5.27
CA LEU A 39 -1.01 -1.81 6.48
C LEU A 39 -0.09 -1.78 7.70
N ILE A 40 -0.42 -0.90 8.64
CA ILE A 40 0.26 -0.79 9.92
C ILE A 40 -0.73 -1.14 11.02
N THR A 41 -0.45 -2.16 11.81
CA THR A 41 -1.31 -2.60 12.92
C THR A 41 -0.43 -3.06 14.06
N ASP A 42 -0.65 -2.52 15.26
CA ASP A 42 0.12 -2.86 16.48
C ASP A 42 1.65 -2.78 16.30
N GLY A 43 2.12 -1.85 15.47
CA GLY A 43 3.54 -1.67 15.15
C GLY A 43 4.10 -2.66 14.11
N GLU A 44 3.26 -3.54 13.57
CA GLU A 44 3.61 -4.49 12.50
C GLU A 44 3.26 -3.92 11.12
N PHE A 45 4.11 -4.24 10.14
CA PHE A 45 4.03 -3.77 8.75
C PHE A 45 3.61 -4.90 7.81
N HIS A 46 2.57 -4.69 7.00
CA HIS A 46 2.07 -5.71 6.08
C HIS A 46 1.61 -5.13 4.73
N SER A 47 2.28 -5.54 3.66
CA SER A 47 1.86 -5.37 2.27
C SER A 47 0.60 -6.16 1.95
N ALA A 48 -0.46 -5.46 1.51
CA ALA A 48 -1.75 -6.07 1.19
C ALA A 48 -2.00 -6.29 -0.31
N ALA A 49 -1.38 -5.50 -1.18
CA ALA A 49 -1.59 -5.58 -2.63
C ALA A 49 -0.34 -5.15 -3.42
N PRO A 50 0.81 -5.81 -3.21
CA PRO A 50 2.03 -5.41 -3.87
C PRO A 50 2.00 -5.77 -5.36
N THR A 51 2.36 -4.84 -6.24
CA THR A 51 2.57 -5.15 -7.67
C THR A 51 3.92 -5.81 -7.94
N CYS A 52 4.85 -5.73 -6.98
CA CYS A 52 6.18 -6.32 -7.07
C CYS A 52 6.70 -6.78 -5.69
N ALA A 53 7.71 -7.65 -5.69
CA ALA A 53 8.22 -8.25 -4.45
C ALA A 53 9.03 -7.29 -3.55
N VAL A 54 9.34 -6.08 -4.02
CA VAL A 54 10.18 -5.12 -3.29
C VAL A 54 9.50 -4.67 -1.99
N ALA A 55 8.21 -4.28 -2.04
CA ALA A 55 7.50 -3.79 -0.85
C ALA A 55 7.41 -4.86 0.27
N PRO A 56 7.02 -6.12 0.01
CA PRO A 56 7.06 -7.18 1.02
C PRO A 56 8.46 -7.45 1.59
N ALA A 57 9.51 -7.32 0.77
CA ALA A 57 10.89 -7.48 1.23
C ALA A 57 11.32 -6.34 2.17
N VAL A 58 10.86 -5.12 1.90
CA VAL A 58 11.07 -3.95 2.77
C VAL A 58 10.36 -4.13 4.11
N ASP A 59 9.10 -4.56 4.12
CA ASP A 59 8.37 -4.87 5.35
C ASP A 59 9.11 -5.89 6.22
N GLN A 60 9.61 -6.96 5.60
CA GLN A 60 10.39 -7.98 6.29
C GLN A 60 11.69 -7.41 6.87
N ALA A 61 12.37 -6.53 6.14
CA ALA A 61 13.58 -5.86 6.61
C ALA A 61 13.27 -4.91 7.79
N GLN A 62 12.17 -4.18 7.73
CA GLN A 62 11.73 -3.26 8.79
C GLN A 62 11.39 -4.01 10.08
N ARG A 63 10.68 -5.14 10.00
CA ARG A 63 10.38 -6.02 11.15
C ARG A 63 11.65 -6.51 11.84
N ARG A 64 12.70 -6.83 11.08
CA ARG A 64 13.97 -7.35 11.63
C ARG A 64 14.83 -6.28 12.30
N THR A 65 14.61 -5.00 12.00
CA THR A 65 15.59 -3.94 12.30
C THR A 65 15.20 -3.04 13.48
N VAL A 66 13.99 -3.17 14.06
CA VAL A 66 13.43 -2.36 15.19
C VAL A 66 14.30 -1.14 15.56
N ARG A 67 14.27 -0.14 14.68
CA ARG A 67 14.66 1.23 14.96
C ARG A 67 13.61 2.11 14.28
N VAL A 68 12.81 2.77 15.13
CA VAL A 68 12.00 4.00 14.96
C VAL A 68 11.92 4.65 13.55
N PRO A 69 10.75 5.21 13.19
CA PRO A 69 9.94 4.79 12.05
C PRO A 69 10.33 5.46 10.72
N ALA A 70 9.99 4.80 9.60
CA ALA A 70 10.05 5.44 8.27
C ALA A 70 8.99 6.54 8.09
N TRP A 71 7.97 6.59 8.95
CA TRP A 71 6.95 7.63 8.97
C TRP A 71 6.50 7.92 10.41
N THR A 72 6.74 9.15 10.88
CA THR A 72 6.07 9.73 12.05
C THR A 72 4.90 10.58 11.56
N PRO A 73 3.65 10.34 12.00
CA PRO A 73 2.55 11.26 11.72
C PRO A 73 2.87 12.65 12.28
N PRO A 74 2.45 13.75 11.62
CA PRO A 74 2.57 15.08 12.20
C PRO A 74 1.75 15.14 13.48
N VAL A 75 2.35 15.67 14.56
CA VAL A 75 1.63 15.98 15.80
C VAL A 75 0.74 17.19 15.50
N PRO A 76 -0.58 17.12 15.68
CA PRO A 76 -1.44 18.30 15.52
C PRO A 76 -1.07 19.34 16.59
N THR A 77 -0.76 20.56 16.16
CA THR A 77 -0.51 21.74 17.01
C THR A 77 -1.79 22.23 17.66
#